data_AF-A0A6D2I468-F1
#
_entry.id   AF-A0A6D2I468-F1
#
_cell.length_a   1.000
_cell.length_b   1.000
_cell.length_c   1.000
_cell.angle_alpha   90.00
_cell.angle_beta   90.00
_cell.angle_gamma   90.00
#
_symmetry.space_group_name_H-M   'P 1'
#
loop_
_entity.id
_entity.type
_entity.pdbx_description
1 polymer ?
#
loop_
_entity_poly.entity_id
_entity_poly.type
_entity_poly.pdbx_seq_one_letter_code
_entity_poly.pdbx_strand_id
1 'polypeptide(L)'
;MATRRGMKGIDRISELPDPLICQILSYPSVKDAVRTSVLSTRWRSLWLWVPNVVLYSRDFPDLHVFKSFGDRFFNCGMTSCIQKLQLSLFDNENESYLTSWIDAASKRKLRHLDVWCVPDYQTCEIPISVYTCETLVTLNLCEVILRDAGFVSLPCLKTMRLRDLRYPDDATFERLVSCSPVLEELEFSGYFDVSRVFRVHTPSLKSLKTQIWNRDGMFQVVIDAPQVRVLTIYDNDSGSYIIKNLSSSFKLDILLSFGKWAEEERVSSMRNRIRHFLPGISNVGEMKIYVGTVKVFGHYFKFERLPQFYYLSRLVARVNVSDLKWLPTFLQSCPNIKFLAMSLVYMGGGKEVRPEEVEHFSFSYVPECSLSSLESVDIQSSIRGTVAEMKLVRYFLENSIILKTLTLDLKYRENEYAILKELLNIPRRSITCQVLVR
;
A
#
# COMPACT_ATOMS: atom_id res chain seq x y z
N MET A 1 -3.69 61.96 -41.01
CA MET A 1 -4.07 60.55 -40.82
C MET A 1 -2.81 59.72 -40.70
N ALA A 2 -2.35 59.43 -39.48
CA ALA A 2 -1.16 58.61 -39.25
C ALA A 2 -1.56 57.13 -39.23
N THR A 3 -1.03 56.35 -40.17
CA THR A 3 -1.12 54.90 -40.19
C THR A 3 -0.27 54.32 -39.05
N ARG A 4 -0.92 53.77 -38.02
CA ARG A 4 -0.26 52.92 -37.03
C ARG A 4 0.23 51.65 -37.76
N ARG A 5 1.49 51.63 -38.17
CA ARG A 5 2.23 50.38 -38.44
C ARG A 5 2.35 49.64 -37.11
N GLY A 6 1.46 48.67 -36.88
CA GLY A 6 1.65 47.70 -35.82
C GLY A 6 2.96 46.94 -36.08
N MET A 7 3.89 46.97 -35.13
CA MET A 7 5.03 46.07 -35.12
C MET A 7 4.49 44.63 -35.15
N LYS A 8 4.67 43.93 -36.26
CA LYS A 8 4.47 42.48 -36.31
C LYS A 8 5.47 41.86 -35.33
N GLY A 9 4.99 41.47 -34.15
CA GLY A 9 5.78 40.64 -33.25
C GLY A 9 6.22 39.39 -34.01
N ILE A 10 7.50 39.06 -33.96
CA ILE A 10 8.04 37.86 -34.59
C ILE A 10 7.42 36.65 -33.88
N ASP A 11 6.73 35.80 -34.64
CA ASP A 11 6.15 34.56 -34.11
C ASP A 11 7.23 33.48 -33.97
N ARG A 12 7.97 33.57 -32.87
CA ARG A 12 9.09 32.66 -32.55
C ARG A 12 8.62 31.24 -32.23
N ILE A 13 7.34 31.03 -31.90
CA ILE A 13 6.81 29.70 -31.54
C ILE A 13 6.50 28.92 -32.81
N SER A 14 5.93 29.56 -33.83
CA SER A 14 5.71 28.93 -35.14
C SER A 14 7.01 28.62 -35.90
N GLU A 15 8.14 29.24 -35.53
CA GLU A 15 9.47 28.93 -36.09
C GLU A 15 10.12 27.68 -35.48
N LEU A 16 9.63 27.18 -34.34
CA LEU A 16 10.17 25.98 -33.71
C LEU A 16 9.91 24.73 -34.57
N PRO A 17 10.82 23.75 -34.64
CA PRO A 17 10.55 22.44 -35.22
C PRO A 17 9.41 21.69 -34.50
N ASP A 18 8.69 20.83 -35.22
CA ASP A 18 7.57 20.05 -34.69
C ASP A 18 7.91 19.29 -33.38
N PRO A 19 9.08 18.63 -33.24
CA PRO A 19 9.42 17.95 -31.99
C PRO A 19 9.44 18.86 -30.75
N LEU A 20 9.90 20.12 -30.90
CA LEU A 20 9.92 21.08 -29.80
C LEU A 20 8.53 21.60 -29.49
N ILE A 21 7.68 21.79 -30.50
CA ILE A 21 6.28 22.16 -30.28
C ILE A 21 5.55 21.02 -29.58
N CYS A 22 5.75 19.76 -30.00
CA CYS A 22 5.16 18.59 -29.34
C CYS A 22 5.63 18.43 -27.89
N GLN A 23 6.89 18.78 -27.60
CA GLN A 23 7.39 18.85 -26.23
C GLN A 23 6.68 19.95 -25.43
N ILE A 24 6.49 21.15 -26.01
CA ILE A 24 5.71 22.23 -25.37
C ILE A 24 4.26 21.77 -25.10
N LEU A 25 3.63 21.10 -26.07
CA LEU A 25 2.28 20.56 -25.97
C LEU A 25 2.16 19.37 -25.00
N SER A 26 3.27 18.83 -24.50
CA SER A 26 3.26 17.75 -23.49
C SER A 26 3.13 18.24 -22.05
N TYR A 27 3.35 19.54 -21.79
CA TYR A 27 3.16 20.16 -20.48
C TYR A 27 1.70 20.47 -20.13
N PRO A 28 0.88 21.05 -21.03
CA PRO A 28 -0.53 21.30 -20.76
C PRO A 28 -1.36 20.00 -20.85
N SER A 29 -2.63 20.06 -20.44
CA SER A 29 -3.56 18.95 -20.62
C SER A 29 -3.73 18.62 -22.11
N VAL A 30 -4.09 17.37 -22.44
CA VAL A 30 -4.37 16.99 -23.84
C VAL A 30 -5.47 17.87 -24.44
N LYS A 31 -6.46 18.30 -23.63
CA LYS A 31 -7.52 19.23 -24.03
C LYS A 31 -6.97 20.59 -24.43
N ASP A 32 -6.05 21.14 -23.65
CA ASP A 32 -5.41 22.42 -23.95
C ASP A 32 -4.45 22.30 -25.14
N ALA A 33 -3.76 21.17 -25.29
CA ALA A 33 -2.97 20.89 -26.48
C ALA A 33 -3.86 20.87 -27.73
N VAL A 34 -5.04 20.26 -27.66
CA VAL A 34 -6.02 20.25 -28.76
C VAL A 34 -6.57 21.65 -29.03
N ARG A 35 -6.79 22.50 -28.02
CA ARG A 35 -7.22 23.90 -28.23
C ARG A 35 -6.24 24.68 -29.09
N THR A 36 -4.95 24.37 -29.05
CA THR A 36 -3.95 25.01 -29.91
C THR A 36 -4.12 24.69 -31.41
N SER A 37 -4.96 23.70 -31.77
CA SER A 37 -5.27 23.35 -33.16
C SER A 37 -5.88 24.49 -33.98
N VAL A 38 -6.46 25.49 -33.32
CA VAL A 38 -7.05 26.67 -33.98
C VAL A 38 -6.00 27.70 -34.41
N LEU A 39 -4.76 27.60 -33.92
CA LEU A 39 -3.71 28.59 -34.16
C LEU A 39 -3.25 28.61 -35.62
N SER A 40 -3.11 27.45 -36.26
CA SER A 40 -2.83 27.35 -37.70
C SER A 40 -3.05 25.94 -38.23
N THR A 41 -2.98 25.77 -39.56
CA THR A 41 -3.08 24.45 -40.22
C THR A 41 -2.04 23.44 -39.73
N ARG A 42 -0.83 23.90 -39.41
CA ARG A 42 0.25 23.07 -38.85
C ARG A 42 -0.11 22.51 -37.47
N TRP A 43 -0.69 23.34 -36.60
CA TRP A 43 -1.00 22.96 -35.22
C TRP A 43 -2.22 22.03 -35.11
N ARG A 44 -3.01 21.88 -36.18
CA ARG A 44 -4.19 21.00 -36.20
C ARG A 44 -3.89 19.54 -35.86
N SER A 45 -2.69 19.06 -36.16
CA SER A 45 -2.30 17.66 -35.96
C SER A 45 -1.18 17.47 -34.92
N LEU A 46 -0.50 18.52 -34.45
CA LEU A 46 0.67 18.37 -33.55
C LEU A 46 0.32 17.71 -32.22
N TRP A 47 -0.90 17.90 -31.71
CA TRP A 47 -1.36 17.24 -30.48
C TRP A 47 -1.41 15.71 -30.60
N LEU A 48 -1.47 15.13 -31.82
CA LEU A 48 -1.43 13.68 -32.07
C LEU A 48 -0.03 13.06 -31.84
N TRP A 49 0.99 13.91 -31.64
CA TRP A 49 2.38 13.51 -31.41
C TRP A 49 2.80 13.66 -29.95
N VAL A 50 1.88 14.05 -29.06
CA VAL A 50 2.19 14.25 -27.65
C VAL A 50 2.46 12.88 -27.00
N PRO A 51 3.62 12.70 -26.33
CA PRO A 51 4.02 11.41 -25.79
C PRO A 51 3.28 11.02 -24.49
N ASN A 52 2.66 11.98 -23.82
CA ASN A 52 1.98 11.79 -22.54
C ASN A 52 0.48 12.07 -22.70
N VAL A 53 -0.32 11.03 -22.56
CA VAL A 53 -1.75 11.06 -22.82
C VAL A 53 -2.46 10.75 -21.51
N VAL A 54 -3.23 11.72 -21.03
CA VAL A 54 -4.04 11.57 -19.82
C VAL A 54 -5.48 11.90 -20.20
N LEU A 55 -6.36 10.92 -20.06
CA LEU A 55 -7.77 11.04 -20.45
C LEU A 55 -8.66 10.58 -19.30
N TYR A 56 -9.46 11.52 -18.78
CA TYR A 56 -10.52 11.26 -17.81
C TYR A 56 -11.86 11.42 -18.54
N SER A 57 -12.73 10.41 -18.51
CA SER A 57 -14.01 10.50 -19.22
C SER A 57 -14.87 11.68 -18.75
N ARG A 58 -14.78 12.05 -17.47
CA ARG A 58 -15.46 13.20 -16.86
C ARG A 58 -15.01 14.57 -17.37
N ASP A 59 -13.88 14.66 -18.06
CA ASP A 59 -13.40 15.92 -18.66
C ASP A 59 -14.11 16.26 -19.98
N PHE A 60 -14.89 15.31 -20.50
CA PHE A 60 -15.62 15.38 -21.75
C PHE A 60 -17.12 15.56 -21.47
N PRO A 61 -17.85 16.25 -22.37
CA PRO A 61 -19.29 16.48 -22.20
C PRO A 61 -20.10 15.18 -22.13
N ASP A 62 -19.68 14.17 -22.89
CA ASP A 62 -20.29 12.85 -22.97
C ASP A 62 -19.28 11.80 -23.48
N LEU A 63 -19.66 10.53 -23.38
CA LEU A 63 -18.85 9.40 -23.84
C LEU A 63 -18.61 9.37 -25.36
N HIS A 64 -19.54 9.88 -26.16
CA HIS A 64 -19.38 9.88 -27.61
C HIS A 64 -18.25 10.84 -28.03
N VAL A 65 -18.16 12.02 -27.42
CA VAL A 65 -17.06 12.97 -27.63
C VAL A 65 -15.74 12.39 -27.12
N PHE A 66 -15.75 11.75 -25.94
CA PHE A 66 -14.58 11.05 -25.41
C PHE A 66 -14.08 9.96 -26.36
N LYS A 67 -14.99 9.12 -26.85
CA LYS A 67 -14.70 8.05 -27.80
C LYS A 67 -14.17 8.59 -29.11
N SER A 68 -14.85 9.57 -29.70
CA SER A 68 -14.40 10.21 -30.95
C SER A 68 -13.00 10.80 -30.82
N PHE A 69 -12.71 11.41 -29.66
CA PHE A 69 -11.39 11.93 -29.36
C PHE A 69 -10.33 10.84 -29.34
N GLY A 70 -10.54 9.78 -28.55
CA GLY A 70 -9.57 8.69 -28.43
C GLY A 70 -9.41 7.92 -29.74
N ASP A 71 -10.49 7.62 -30.46
CA ASP A 71 -10.44 6.97 -31.77
C ASP A 71 -9.59 7.79 -32.75
N ARG A 72 -9.74 9.11 -32.76
CA ARG A 72 -8.92 9.99 -33.60
C ARG A 72 -7.44 9.97 -33.21
N PHE A 73 -7.13 9.86 -31.92
CA PHE A 73 -5.76 9.83 -31.42
C PHE A 73 -5.07 8.48 -31.66
N PHE A 74 -5.69 7.39 -31.22
CA PHE A 74 -5.11 6.04 -31.24
C PHE A 74 -5.19 5.37 -32.63
N ASN A 75 -6.19 5.69 -33.45
CA ASN A 75 -6.27 5.19 -34.83
C ASN A 75 -5.55 6.11 -35.83
N CYS A 76 -4.89 7.17 -35.36
CA CYS A 76 -4.08 7.99 -36.24
C CYS A 76 -2.93 7.14 -36.79
N GLY A 77 -2.80 7.03 -38.12
CA GLY A 77 -1.73 6.27 -38.79
C GLY A 77 -0.31 6.82 -38.57
N MET A 78 -0.14 7.73 -37.60
CA MET A 78 1.13 8.33 -37.22
C MET A 78 1.87 7.42 -36.23
N THR A 79 3.19 7.28 -36.42
CA THR A 79 4.09 6.41 -35.66
C THR A 79 4.66 7.06 -34.39
N SER A 80 3.96 8.07 -33.85
CA SER A 80 4.40 8.80 -32.66
C SER A 80 4.51 7.86 -31.46
N CYS A 81 5.61 7.96 -30.71
CA CYS A 81 5.79 7.16 -29.51
C CYS A 81 4.89 7.69 -28.39
N ILE A 82 4.16 6.79 -27.73
CA ILE A 82 3.38 7.10 -26.52
C ILE A 82 4.22 6.62 -25.35
N GLN A 83 4.72 7.53 -24.52
CA GLN A 83 5.52 7.18 -23.35
C GLN A 83 4.62 6.85 -22.15
N LYS A 84 3.56 7.64 -21.93
CA LYS A 84 2.62 7.45 -20.83
C LYS A 84 1.19 7.51 -21.35
N LEU A 85 0.39 6.52 -20.95
CA LEU A 85 -1.05 6.50 -21.14
C LEU A 85 -1.73 6.34 -19.78
N GLN A 86 -2.58 7.29 -19.43
CA GLN A 86 -3.46 7.23 -18.26
C GLN A 86 -4.90 7.38 -18.71
N LEU A 87 -5.71 6.36 -18.42
CA LEU A 87 -7.12 6.26 -18.75
C LEU A 87 -7.92 6.12 -17.47
N SER A 88 -8.94 6.95 -17.30
CA SER A 88 -9.89 6.83 -16.21
C SER A 88 -11.31 6.96 -16.73
N LEU A 89 -12.06 5.88 -16.62
CA LEU A 89 -13.44 5.80 -17.08
C LEU A 89 -14.39 5.74 -15.90
N PHE A 90 -15.45 6.56 -15.95
CA PHE A 90 -16.46 6.68 -14.91
C PHE A 90 -17.89 6.34 -15.36
N ASP A 91 -18.02 5.52 -16.40
CA ASP A 91 -19.30 5.23 -17.05
C ASP A 91 -19.46 3.74 -17.34
N ASN A 92 -20.70 3.30 -17.57
CA ASN A 92 -21.14 1.90 -17.52
C ASN A 92 -21.37 1.28 -18.92
N GLU A 93 -21.01 1.98 -19.99
CA GLU A 93 -21.20 1.50 -21.37
C GLU A 93 -20.05 0.60 -21.85
N ASN A 94 -20.33 -0.29 -22.81
CA ASN A 94 -19.38 -1.26 -23.37
C ASN A 94 -18.01 -0.64 -23.73
N GLU A 95 -16.98 -1.07 -22.98
CA GLU A 95 -15.61 -0.52 -22.99
C GLU A 95 -14.69 -1.10 -24.08
N SER A 96 -15.23 -1.82 -25.07
CA SER A 96 -14.42 -2.45 -26.14
C SER A 96 -13.47 -1.50 -26.89
N TYR A 97 -13.79 -0.20 -26.94
CA TYR A 97 -12.91 0.82 -27.53
C TYR A 97 -11.66 1.10 -26.69
N LEU A 98 -11.71 0.93 -25.36
CA LEU A 98 -10.52 1.10 -24.52
C LEU A 98 -9.48 0.01 -24.82
N THR A 99 -9.93 -1.22 -25.05
CA THR A 99 -9.06 -2.33 -25.44
C THR A 99 -8.32 -2.02 -26.74
N SER A 100 -8.98 -1.42 -27.75
CA SER A 100 -8.32 -1.06 -29.01
C SER A 100 -7.34 0.10 -28.83
N TRP A 101 -7.66 1.09 -27.99
CA TRP A 101 -6.74 2.20 -27.67
C TRP A 101 -5.49 1.72 -26.95
N ILE A 102 -5.64 0.85 -25.95
CA ILE A 102 -4.52 0.27 -25.20
C ILE A 102 -3.67 -0.61 -26.15
N ASP A 103 -4.29 -1.36 -27.06
CA ASP A 103 -3.57 -2.19 -28.04
C ASP A 103 -2.74 -1.33 -29.00
N ALA A 104 -3.33 -0.25 -29.52
CA ALA A 104 -2.64 0.72 -30.35
C ALA A 104 -1.49 1.41 -29.61
N ALA A 105 -1.69 1.77 -28.34
CA ALA A 105 -0.68 2.42 -27.52
C ALA A 105 0.49 1.49 -27.18
N SER A 106 0.22 0.23 -26.86
CA SER A 106 1.24 -0.77 -26.54
C SER A 106 2.22 -0.98 -27.70
N LYS A 107 1.74 -0.87 -28.94
CA LYS A 107 2.57 -0.94 -30.16
C LYS A 107 3.45 0.30 -30.40
N ARG A 108 3.31 1.37 -29.59
CA ARG A 108 3.98 2.66 -29.75
C ARG A 108 5.02 2.95 -28.66
N LYS A 109 5.78 1.93 -28.24
CA LYS A 109 6.86 2.02 -27.23
C LYS A 109 6.39 2.55 -25.87
N LEU A 110 5.23 2.06 -25.42
CA LEU A 110 4.62 2.43 -24.14
C LEU A 110 5.53 2.11 -22.96
N ARG A 111 5.76 3.08 -22.07
CA ARG A 111 6.56 2.92 -20.85
C ARG A 111 5.71 2.89 -19.59
N HIS A 112 4.62 3.64 -19.56
CA HIS A 112 3.75 3.74 -18.40
C HIS A 112 2.29 3.59 -18.83
N LEU A 113 1.63 2.55 -18.32
CA LEU A 113 0.21 2.31 -18.51
C LEU A 113 -0.50 2.43 -17.17
N ASP A 114 -1.51 3.29 -17.11
CA ASP A 114 -2.41 3.44 -15.97
C ASP A 114 -3.86 3.38 -16.47
N VAL A 115 -4.59 2.35 -16.05
CA VAL A 115 -5.99 2.16 -16.43
C VAL A 115 -6.80 1.99 -15.17
N TRP A 116 -7.79 2.86 -15.02
CA TRP A 116 -8.72 2.83 -13.91
C TRP A 116 -10.15 2.87 -14.44
N CYS A 117 -10.92 1.83 -14.12
CA CYS A 117 -12.34 1.77 -14.41
C CYS A 117 -13.14 1.86 -13.10
N VAL A 118 -14.40 2.29 -13.18
CA VAL A 118 -15.28 2.35 -12.01
C VAL A 118 -15.67 0.93 -11.54
N PRO A 119 -15.80 0.72 -10.22
CA PRO A 119 -16.23 -0.55 -9.64
C PRO A 119 -17.54 -1.10 -10.22
N ASP A 120 -17.69 -2.43 -10.15
CA ASP A 120 -18.90 -3.22 -10.47
C ASP A 120 -19.18 -3.54 -11.95
N TYR A 121 -18.52 -2.88 -12.91
CA TYR A 121 -18.78 -3.13 -14.33
C TYR A 121 -17.69 -3.96 -15.01
N GLN A 122 -16.41 -3.79 -14.64
CA GLN A 122 -15.26 -4.57 -15.12
C GLN A 122 -15.36 -4.94 -16.61
N THR A 123 -15.62 -3.98 -17.51
CA THR A 123 -15.82 -4.31 -18.94
C THR A 123 -14.59 -4.05 -19.82
N CYS A 124 -13.58 -3.32 -19.33
CA CYS A 124 -12.32 -3.15 -20.05
C CYS A 124 -11.46 -4.42 -19.99
N GLU A 125 -11.22 -5.01 -21.16
CA GLU A 125 -10.27 -6.11 -21.30
C GLU A 125 -8.89 -5.58 -21.70
N ILE A 126 -7.86 -6.03 -20.97
CA ILE A 126 -6.48 -5.71 -21.28
C ILE A 126 -6.00 -6.55 -22.47
N PRO A 127 -5.53 -5.92 -23.57
CA PRO A 127 -5.11 -6.64 -24.75
C PRO A 127 -3.76 -7.35 -24.54
N ILE A 128 -3.56 -8.46 -25.26
CA ILE A 128 -2.36 -9.31 -25.17
C ILE A 128 -1.08 -8.53 -25.49
N SER A 129 -1.16 -7.47 -26.31
CA SER A 129 -0.02 -6.60 -26.63
C SER A 129 0.60 -5.89 -25.43
N VAL A 130 -0.16 -5.70 -24.33
CA VAL A 130 0.40 -5.17 -23.07
C VAL A 130 1.38 -6.17 -22.46
N TYR A 131 1.09 -7.46 -22.54
CA TYR A 131 1.85 -8.56 -21.93
C TYR A 131 3.18 -8.83 -22.65
N THR A 132 3.35 -8.31 -23.87
CA THR A 132 4.56 -8.43 -24.69
C THR A 132 5.23 -7.08 -24.95
N CYS A 133 4.82 -6.03 -24.22
CA CYS A 133 5.36 -4.69 -24.38
C CYS A 133 6.76 -4.57 -23.75
N GLU A 134 7.80 -4.69 -24.58
CA GLU A 134 9.20 -4.71 -24.14
C GLU A 134 9.67 -3.40 -23.47
N THR A 135 8.99 -2.28 -23.77
CA THR A 135 9.33 -0.96 -23.23
C THR A 135 8.61 -0.63 -21.93
N LEU A 136 7.66 -1.45 -21.50
CA LEU A 136 6.80 -1.15 -20.35
C LEU A 136 7.61 -1.20 -19.05
N VAL A 137 7.57 -0.10 -18.29
CA VAL A 137 8.27 0.08 -17.01
C VAL A 137 7.29 0.09 -15.84
N THR A 138 6.10 0.65 -16.04
CA THR A 138 5.05 0.75 -15.02
C THR A 138 3.71 0.26 -15.58
N LEU A 139 3.06 -0.63 -14.84
CA LEU A 139 1.73 -1.15 -15.14
C LEU A 139 0.83 -0.95 -13.91
N ASN A 140 -0.14 -0.04 -14.01
CA ASN A 140 -1.17 0.18 -13.00
C ASN A 140 -2.53 -0.17 -13.60
N LEU A 141 -3.20 -1.18 -13.04
CA LEU A 141 -4.50 -1.65 -13.51
C LEU A 141 -5.46 -1.70 -12.33
N CYS A 142 -6.68 -1.21 -12.53
CA CYS A 142 -7.73 -1.19 -11.52
C CYS A 142 -9.10 -1.49 -12.15
N GLU A 143 -9.82 -2.48 -11.63
CA GLU A 143 -11.18 -2.86 -12.10
C GLU A 143 -11.22 -3.25 -13.59
N VAL A 144 -10.22 -4.03 -14.05
CA VAL A 144 -10.13 -4.50 -15.44
C VAL A 144 -10.10 -6.03 -15.52
N ILE A 145 -10.39 -6.55 -16.73
CA ILE A 145 -10.28 -7.96 -17.06
C ILE A 145 -8.91 -8.24 -17.69
N LEU A 146 -8.17 -9.19 -17.12
CA LEU A 146 -7.00 -9.76 -17.77
C LEU A 146 -7.41 -10.97 -18.59
N ARG A 147 -7.05 -10.97 -19.87
CA ARG A 147 -7.18 -12.16 -20.72
C ARG A 147 -6.10 -13.17 -20.35
N ASP A 148 -6.43 -14.45 -20.54
CA ASP A 148 -5.40 -15.48 -20.58
C ASP A 148 -4.51 -15.25 -21.82
N ALA A 149 -3.23 -15.03 -21.59
CA ALA A 149 -2.22 -14.94 -22.64
C ALA A 149 -1.26 -16.11 -22.49
N GLY A 150 -1.19 -17.08 -23.40
CA GLY A 150 -0.28 -18.23 -23.26
C GLY A 150 1.21 -17.87 -23.09
N PHE A 151 1.60 -16.62 -23.37
CA PHE A 151 2.96 -16.09 -23.26
C PHE A 151 2.97 -14.66 -22.70
N VAL A 152 3.94 -14.37 -21.83
CA VAL A 152 4.18 -13.02 -21.25
C VAL A 152 5.68 -12.72 -21.31
N SER A 153 6.05 -11.51 -21.72
CA SER A 153 7.43 -11.02 -21.72
C SER A 153 7.46 -9.53 -21.43
N LEU A 154 7.87 -9.18 -20.20
CA LEU A 154 7.88 -7.81 -19.70
C LEU A 154 9.29 -7.46 -19.17
N PRO A 155 10.31 -7.38 -20.06
CA PRO A 155 11.71 -7.31 -19.67
C PRO A 155 12.12 -6.04 -18.92
N CYS A 156 11.37 -4.94 -19.10
CA CYS A 156 11.67 -3.64 -18.47
C CYS A 156 10.76 -3.30 -17.28
N LEU A 157 9.79 -4.17 -16.93
CA LEU A 157 8.75 -3.83 -15.97
C LEU A 157 9.31 -3.81 -14.54
N LYS A 158 9.28 -2.63 -13.92
CA LYS A 158 9.79 -2.40 -12.55
C LYS A 158 8.70 -2.27 -11.51
N THR A 159 7.54 -1.75 -11.90
CA THR A 159 6.43 -1.49 -10.98
C THR A 159 5.14 -2.05 -11.55
N MET A 160 4.47 -2.90 -10.77
CA MET A 160 3.19 -3.50 -11.11
C MET A 160 2.19 -3.29 -9.98
N ARG A 161 1.05 -2.67 -10.29
CA ARG A 161 -0.06 -2.45 -9.35
C ARG A 161 -1.34 -3.01 -9.94
N LEU A 162 -1.90 -4.03 -9.31
CA LEU A 162 -3.04 -4.80 -9.79
C LEU A 162 -4.16 -4.75 -8.75
N ARG A 163 -5.22 -3.98 -9.02
CA ARG A 163 -6.30 -3.77 -8.04
C ARG A 163 -7.63 -4.24 -8.61
N ASP A 164 -8.32 -5.10 -7.86
CA ASP A 164 -9.69 -5.54 -8.16
C ASP A 164 -9.82 -6.11 -9.58
N LEU A 165 -8.91 -7.03 -9.93
CA LEU A 165 -8.84 -7.62 -11.27
C LEU A 165 -9.66 -8.90 -11.40
N ARG A 166 -10.27 -9.08 -12.57
CA ARG A 166 -10.87 -10.35 -12.99
C ARG A 166 -9.98 -11.06 -13.98
N TYR A 167 -9.74 -12.34 -13.76
CA TYR A 167 -8.91 -13.17 -14.64
C TYR A 167 -9.31 -14.64 -14.52
N PRO A 168 -9.07 -15.45 -15.57
CA PRO A 168 -9.65 -16.80 -15.67
C PRO A 168 -9.02 -17.77 -14.66
N ASP A 169 -7.70 -17.71 -14.47
CA ASP A 169 -6.97 -18.66 -13.63
C ASP A 169 -5.79 -18.02 -12.88
N ASP A 170 -5.34 -18.74 -11.85
CA ASP A 170 -4.21 -18.30 -11.02
C ASP A 170 -2.88 -18.24 -11.81
N ALA A 171 -2.78 -19.01 -12.90
CA ALA A 171 -1.60 -19.04 -13.77
C ALA A 171 -1.40 -17.71 -14.52
N THR A 172 -2.47 -16.99 -14.84
CA THR A 172 -2.41 -15.67 -15.49
C THR A 172 -1.67 -14.67 -14.61
N PHE A 173 -2.00 -14.61 -13.32
CA PHE A 173 -1.31 -13.75 -12.35
C PHE A 173 0.16 -14.19 -12.17
N GLU A 174 0.39 -15.49 -12.00
CA GLU A 174 1.73 -16.05 -11.77
C GLU A 174 2.67 -15.76 -12.96
N ARG A 175 2.19 -15.88 -14.20
CA ARG A 175 2.98 -15.58 -15.40
C ARG A 175 3.29 -14.09 -15.52
N LEU A 176 2.34 -13.20 -15.20
CA LEU A 176 2.60 -11.76 -15.17
C LEU A 176 3.76 -11.41 -14.22
N VAL A 177 3.76 -11.98 -13.02
CA VAL A 177 4.78 -11.71 -12.01
C VAL A 177 6.12 -12.37 -12.36
N SER A 178 6.11 -13.66 -12.73
CA SER A 178 7.34 -14.45 -12.97
C SER A 178 8.05 -14.09 -14.28
N CYS A 179 7.32 -13.66 -15.32
CA CYS A 179 7.90 -13.22 -16.60
C CYS A 179 8.34 -11.75 -16.61
N SER A 180 8.44 -11.12 -15.43
CA SER A 180 8.89 -9.74 -15.23
C SER A 180 10.22 -9.73 -14.44
N PRO A 181 11.38 -9.98 -15.09
CA PRO A 181 12.64 -10.28 -14.40
C PRO A 181 13.22 -9.11 -13.59
N VAL A 182 12.85 -7.87 -13.91
CA VAL A 182 13.35 -6.65 -13.24
C VAL A 182 12.31 -6.00 -12.31
N LEU A 183 11.26 -6.73 -11.94
CA LEU A 183 10.17 -6.23 -11.10
C LEU A 183 10.66 -5.91 -9.68
N GLU A 184 10.63 -4.63 -9.31
CA GLU A 184 11.09 -4.14 -8.00
C GLU A 184 9.93 -3.91 -7.03
N GLU A 185 8.76 -3.54 -7.54
CA GLU A 185 7.57 -3.21 -6.74
C GLU A 185 6.33 -3.94 -7.27
N LEU A 186 5.68 -4.71 -6.39
CA LEU A 186 4.41 -5.38 -6.65
C LEU A 186 3.38 -4.98 -5.60
N GLU A 187 2.26 -4.44 -6.04
CA GLU A 187 1.06 -4.22 -5.22
C GLU A 187 -0.10 -4.97 -5.85
N PHE A 188 -0.80 -5.77 -5.05
CA PHE A 188 -2.07 -6.32 -5.49
C PHE A 188 -3.14 -6.29 -4.41
N SER A 189 -4.35 -5.97 -4.83
CA SER A 189 -5.54 -5.98 -3.99
C SER A 189 -6.74 -6.52 -4.74
N GLY A 190 -7.73 -7.03 -4.01
CA GLY A 190 -8.94 -7.53 -4.65
C GLY A 190 -9.95 -8.14 -3.69
N TYR A 191 -11.19 -8.21 -4.18
CA TYR A 191 -12.26 -9.04 -3.66
C TYR A 191 -12.42 -10.28 -4.54
N PHE A 192 -12.33 -11.48 -3.95
CA PHE A 192 -12.40 -12.73 -4.71
C PHE A 192 -13.50 -13.66 -4.17
N ASP A 193 -14.49 -13.94 -5.01
CA ASP A 193 -15.62 -14.84 -4.69
C ASP A 193 -15.26 -16.33 -4.81
N VAL A 194 -14.12 -16.64 -5.43
CA VAL A 194 -13.59 -17.99 -5.63
C VAL A 194 -12.24 -18.14 -4.96
N SER A 195 -11.93 -19.37 -4.55
CA SER A 195 -10.63 -19.70 -3.96
C SER A 195 -9.50 -19.47 -4.97
N ARG A 196 -8.45 -18.77 -4.54
CA ARG A 196 -7.30 -18.41 -5.39
C ARG A 196 -5.96 -18.59 -4.69
N VAL A 197 -4.95 -18.94 -5.46
CA VAL A 197 -3.56 -19.03 -5.02
C VAL A 197 -2.70 -18.01 -5.75
N PHE A 198 -2.17 -17.05 -5.01
CA PHE A 198 -1.25 -16.03 -5.51
C PHE A 198 0.18 -16.51 -5.30
N ARG A 199 0.87 -16.86 -6.38
CA ARG A 199 2.30 -17.20 -6.33
C ARG A 199 3.12 -16.00 -6.76
N VAL A 200 3.89 -15.47 -5.81
CA VAL A 200 4.85 -14.40 -6.04
C VAL A 200 6.24 -15.02 -6.04
N HIS A 201 6.73 -15.35 -7.24
CA HIS A 201 8.06 -15.89 -7.44
C HIS A 201 8.87 -14.93 -8.31
N THR A 202 9.69 -14.09 -7.66
CA THR A 202 10.54 -13.14 -8.37
C THR A 202 11.76 -12.76 -7.53
N PRO A 203 12.99 -12.93 -8.06
CA PRO A 203 14.21 -12.65 -7.31
C PRO A 203 14.54 -11.16 -7.20
N SER A 204 13.98 -10.29 -8.04
CA SER A 204 14.28 -8.85 -8.11
C SER A 204 13.40 -7.97 -7.22
N LEU A 205 12.35 -8.56 -6.63
CA LEU A 205 11.34 -7.83 -5.88
C LEU A 205 11.89 -7.25 -4.58
N LYS A 206 11.73 -5.94 -4.40
CA LYS A 206 12.18 -5.18 -3.23
C LYS A 206 11.01 -4.80 -2.32
N SER A 207 9.84 -4.56 -2.88
CA SER A 207 8.63 -4.16 -2.15
C SER A 207 7.42 -4.97 -2.59
N LEU A 208 6.74 -5.58 -1.63
CA LEU A 208 5.50 -6.32 -1.85
C LEU A 208 4.39 -5.77 -0.94
N LYS A 209 3.26 -5.41 -1.53
CA LYS A 209 2.04 -5.03 -0.80
C LYS A 209 0.86 -5.88 -1.24
N THR A 210 0.20 -6.53 -0.27
CA THR A 210 -0.98 -7.36 -0.51
C THR A 210 -2.13 -6.83 0.32
N GLN A 211 -3.29 -6.62 -0.30
CA GLN A 211 -4.49 -6.16 0.39
C GLN A 211 -5.71 -6.93 -0.12
N ILE A 212 -6.02 -8.03 0.54
CA ILE A 212 -7.02 -8.99 0.05
C ILE A 212 -8.19 -9.03 1.02
N TRP A 213 -9.38 -8.99 0.44
CA TRP A 213 -10.64 -9.11 1.15
C TRP A 213 -11.44 -10.27 0.57
N ASN A 214 -12.21 -10.96 1.40
CA ASN A 214 -13.05 -12.06 0.99
C ASN A 214 -14.47 -11.95 1.58
N ARG A 215 -15.48 -12.38 0.82
CA ARG A 215 -16.82 -12.62 1.38
C ARG A 215 -16.97 -14.07 1.85
N ASP A 216 -16.57 -15.04 1.03
CA ASP A 216 -16.90 -16.46 1.23
C ASP A 216 -15.80 -17.48 0.81
N GLY A 217 -14.75 -17.07 0.10
CA GLY A 217 -13.68 -17.93 -0.43
C GLY A 217 -12.43 -18.06 0.44
N MET A 218 -11.58 -19.03 0.09
CA MET A 218 -10.28 -19.29 0.72
C MET A 218 -9.16 -18.84 -0.21
N PHE A 219 -8.25 -17.98 0.23
CA PHE A 219 -7.07 -17.64 -0.57
C PHE A 219 -5.76 -18.05 0.10
N GLN A 220 -4.76 -18.30 -0.74
CA GLN A 220 -3.39 -18.56 -0.32
C GLN A 220 -2.44 -17.63 -1.06
N VAL A 221 -1.49 -17.04 -0.34
CA VAL A 221 -0.39 -16.26 -0.92
C VAL A 221 0.92 -16.97 -0.62
N VAL A 222 1.64 -17.37 -1.66
CA VAL A 222 2.96 -17.98 -1.57
C VAL A 222 3.99 -16.97 -2.02
N ILE A 223 4.89 -16.58 -1.12
CA ILE A 223 5.92 -15.57 -1.35
C ILE A 223 7.29 -16.25 -1.34
N ASP A 224 7.96 -16.17 -2.49
CA ASP A 224 9.34 -16.61 -2.70
C ASP A 224 10.10 -15.50 -3.42
N ALA A 225 10.66 -14.59 -2.61
CA ALA A 225 11.20 -13.32 -3.08
C ALA A 225 12.38 -12.89 -2.18
N PRO A 226 13.59 -13.41 -2.45
CA PRO A 226 14.74 -13.32 -1.55
C PRO A 226 15.28 -11.89 -1.33
N GLN A 227 14.95 -10.93 -2.21
CA GLN A 227 15.43 -9.54 -2.11
C GLN A 227 14.43 -8.57 -1.48
N VAL A 228 13.28 -9.05 -1.00
CA VAL A 228 12.23 -8.19 -0.42
C VAL A 228 12.76 -7.48 0.82
N ARG A 229 12.63 -6.16 0.82
CA ARG A 229 13.00 -5.25 1.92
C ARG A 229 11.79 -4.71 2.66
N VAL A 230 10.64 -4.61 1.99
CA VAL A 230 9.38 -4.13 2.56
C VAL A 230 8.27 -5.10 2.17
N LEU A 231 7.61 -5.65 3.17
CA LEU A 231 6.45 -6.51 3.03
C LEU A 231 5.27 -5.89 3.77
N THR A 232 4.18 -5.60 3.06
CA THR A 232 2.94 -5.10 3.65
C THR A 232 1.83 -6.11 3.39
N ILE A 233 1.20 -6.61 4.46
CA ILE A 233 0.11 -7.58 4.40
C ILE A 233 -1.10 -6.99 5.12
N TYR A 234 -2.15 -6.70 4.38
CA TYR A 234 -3.45 -6.32 4.90
C TYR A 234 -4.46 -7.41 4.55
N ASP A 235 -4.88 -8.14 5.58
CA ASP A 235 -5.77 -9.29 5.46
C ASP A 235 -6.84 -9.23 6.54
N ASN A 236 -8.08 -9.07 6.10
CA ASN A 236 -9.21 -9.01 7.00
C ASN A 236 -9.96 -10.36 7.15
N ASP A 237 -9.65 -11.35 6.32
CA ASP A 237 -10.44 -12.59 6.16
C ASP A 237 -9.63 -13.87 6.36
N SER A 238 -8.47 -13.77 7.00
CA SER A 238 -7.69 -14.92 7.47
C SER A 238 -7.07 -15.75 6.35
N GLY A 239 -6.57 -15.15 5.27
CA GLY A 239 -5.85 -15.87 4.21
C GLY A 239 -4.68 -16.72 4.70
N SER A 240 -4.32 -17.75 3.94
CA SER A 240 -3.11 -18.54 4.20
C SER A 240 -1.91 -17.85 3.57
N TYR A 241 -0.89 -17.49 4.37
CA TYR A 241 0.35 -16.93 3.87
C TYR A 241 1.50 -17.91 4.08
N ILE A 242 2.18 -18.28 3.00
CA ILE A 242 3.36 -19.14 3.03
C ILE A 242 4.55 -18.30 2.55
N ILE A 243 5.48 -18.07 3.46
CA ILE A 243 6.70 -17.32 3.18
C ILE A 243 7.87 -18.29 3.21
N LYS A 244 8.62 -18.37 2.11
CA LYS A 244 9.75 -19.31 1.97
C LYS A 244 11.10 -18.62 2.13
N ASN A 245 11.45 -17.76 1.17
CA ASN A 245 12.74 -17.09 1.12
C ASN A 245 12.55 -15.57 1.14
N LEU A 246 12.77 -14.96 2.31
CA LEU A 246 12.88 -13.51 2.45
C LEU A 246 14.30 -13.13 2.84
N SER A 247 14.68 -11.89 2.54
CA SER A 247 15.97 -11.35 2.94
C SER A 247 16.15 -11.37 4.46
N SER A 248 17.40 -11.44 4.91
CA SER A 248 17.73 -11.21 6.32
C SER A 248 17.46 -9.73 6.65
N SER A 249 16.59 -9.45 7.62
CA SER A 249 16.22 -8.10 8.07
C SER A 249 15.45 -7.26 7.04
N PHE A 250 14.15 -7.54 6.91
CA PHE A 250 13.19 -6.72 6.16
C PHE A 250 12.21 -5.98 7.08
N LYS A 251 11.49 -5.00 6.52
CA LYS A 251 10.39 -4.29 7.19
C LYS A 251 9.08 -4.99 6.91
N LEU A 252 8.31 -5.30 7.96
CA LEU A 252 6.99 -5.90 7.87
C LEU A 252 5.93 -4.93 8.38
N ASP A 253 4.92 -4.61 7.56
CA ASP A 253 3.71 -3.90 7.99
C ASP A 253 2.51 -4.84 7.88
N ILE A 254 1.92 -5.25 9.02
CA ILE A 254 0.94 -6.34 9.05
C ILE A 254 -0.35 -5.95 9.79
N LEU A 255 -1.46 -6.00 9.05
CA LEU A 255 -2.83 -5.90 9.55
C LEU A 255 -3.53 -7.22 9.28
N LEU A 256 -3.70 -8.04 10.32
CA LEU A 256 -4.56 -9.21 10.29
C LEU A 256 -5.82 -8.91 11.08
N SER A 257 -7.00 -9.33 10.64
CA SER A 257 -8.20 -9.29 11.49
C SER A 257 -8.97 -10.60 11.47
N PHE A 258 -9.69 -10.86 12.57
CA PHE A 258 -10.83 -11.75 12.52
C PHE A 258 -11.88 -11.04 11.66
N GLY A 259 -12.27 -11.64 10.54
CA GLY A 259 -13.32 -11.10 9.68
C GLY A 259 -14.62 -10.82 10.45
N LYS A 260 -15.64 -10.33 9.76
CA LYS A 260 -16.94 -10.07 10.41
C LYS A 260 -17.44 -11.40 11.01
N TRP A 261 -17.43 -11.46 12.35
CA TRP A 261 -17.95 -12.51 13.25
C TRP A 261 -16.90 -13.55 13.68
N ALA A 262 -16.59 -13.50 14.98
CA ALA A 262 -15.66 -14.39 15.68
C ALA A 262 -16.38 -15.65 16.17
N GLU A 263 -16.72 -16.54 15.25
CA GLU A 263 -17.13 -17.91 15.58
C GLU A 263 -15.90 -18.74 15.99
N GLU A 264 -16.06 -19.67 16.94
CA GLU A 264 -14.93 -20.47 17.47
C GLU A 264 -14.21 -21.30 16.39
N GLU A 265 -14.96 -21.83 15.41
CA GLU A 265 -14.38 -22.56 14.28
C GLU A 265 -13.44 -21.68 13.44
N ARG A 266 -13.83 -20.42 13.19
CA ARG A 266 -12.99 -19.44 12.46
C ARG A 266 -11.71 -19.14 13.22
N VAL A 267 -11.77 -19.06 14.56
CA VAL A 267 -10.58 -18.86 15.41
C VAL A 267 -9.61 -20.03 15.29
N SER A 268 -10.11 -21.28 15.27
CA SER A 268 -9.25 -22.47 15.14
C SER A 268 -8.58 -22.57 13.76
N SER A 269 -9.31 -22.28 12.68
CA SER A 269 -8.79 -22.28 11.31
C SER A 269 -7.74 -21.19 11.12
N MET A 270 -8.01 -19.97 11.62
CA MET A 270 -7.06 -18.86 11.62
C MET A 270 -5.78 -19.21 12.39
N ARG A 271 -5.89 -19.81 13.59
CA ARG A 271 -4.74 -20.23 14.39
C ARG A 271 -3.79 -21.13 13.58
N ASN A 272 -4.34 -22.12 12.88
CA ASN A 272 -3.55 -23.03 12.06
C ASN A 272 -2.83 -22.28 10.91
N ARG A 273 -3.49 -21.30 10.27
CA ARG A 273 -2.87 -20.50 9.20
C ARG A 273 -1.74 -19.61 9.70
N ILE A 274 -1.96 -18.92 10.82
CA ILE A 274 -0.94 -18.09 11.47
C ILE A 274 0.28 -18.93 11.84
N ARG A 275 0.07 -20.15 12.36
CA ARG A 275 1.16 -21.06 12.74
C ARG A 275 2.11 -21.36 11.56
N HIS A 276 1.60 -21.45 10.34
CA HIS A 276 2.43 -21.65 9.14
C HIS A 276 3.10 -20.37 8.63
N PHE A 277 2.50 -19.21 8.90
CA PHE A 277 3.02 -17.91 8.50
C PHE A 277 4.19 -17.42 9.39
N LEU A 278 4.06 -17.62 10.70
CA LEU A 278 4.98 -17.08 11.71
C LEU A 278 6.47 -17.46 11.50
N PRO A 279 6.84 -18.71 11.15
CA PRO A 279 8.24 -19.04 10.90
C PRO A 279 8.87 -18.24 9.76
N GLY A 280 8.10 -17.95 8.72
CA GLY A 280 8.58 -17.23 7.54
C GLY A 280 8.87 -15.75 7.78
N ILE A 281 8.34 -15.15 8.86
CA ILE A 281 8.61 -13.76 9.24
C ILE A 281 9.62 -13.61 10.39
N SER A 282 10.24 -14.69 10.85
CA SER A 282 11.18 -14.67 11.99
C SER A 282 12.41 -13.76 11.79
N ASN A 283 12.81 -13.52 10.53
CA ASN A 283 13.96 -12.68 10.15
C ASN A 283 13.62 -11.17 10.02
N VAL A 284 12.45 -10.75 10.48
CA VAL A 284 12.01 -9.34 10.43
C VAL A 284 12.92 -8.43 11.27
N GLY A 285 13.34 -7.30 10.69
CA GLY A 285 14.17 -6.30 11.36
C GLY A 285 13.37 -5.15 11.98
N GLU A 286 12.27 -4.79 11.33
CA GLU A 286 11.33 -3.75 11.76
C GLU A 286 9.91 -4.24 11.51
N MET A 287 9.05 -4.18 12.52
CA MET A 287 7.67 -4.66 12.43
C MET A 287 6.70 -3.55 12.81
N LYS A 288 5.66 -3.38 12.00
CA LYS A 288 4.50 -2.55 12.30
C LYS A 288 3.26 -3.43 12.38
N ILE A 289 2.54 -3.34 13.49
CA ILE A 289 1.34 -4.14 13.76
C ILE A 289 0.16 -3.23 14.09
N TYR A 290 -1.04 -3.62 13.65
CA TYR A 290 -2.27 -2.87 13.94
C TYR A 290 -3.16 -3.58 14.96
N VAL A 291 -4.23 -2.89 15.36
CA VAL A 291 -5.17 -3.33 16.39
C VAL A 291 -5.73 -4.73 16.13
N GLY A 292 -6.08 -5.02 14.87
CA GLY A 292 -6.54 -6.35 14.48
C GLY A 292 -5.49 -7.42 14.76
N THR A 293 -4.24 -7.18 14.34
CA THR A 293 -3.13 -8.14 14.48
C THR A 293 -2.84 -8.43 15.95
N VAL A 294 -2.88 -7.40 16.80
CA VAL A 294 -2.67 -7.55 18.25
C VAL A 294 -3.76 -8.43 18.86
N LYS A 295 -5.02 -8.24 18.48
CA LYS A 295 -6.11 -9.13 18.91
C LYS A 295 -5.88 -10.55 18.44
N VAL A 296 -5.51 -10.71 17.17
CA VAL A 296 -5.20 -12.01 16.57
C VAL A 296 -4.11 -12.75 17.38
N PHE A 297 -3.00 -12.08 17.69
CA PHE A 297 -1.96 -12.65 18.56
C PHE A 297 -2.45 -12.91 19.97
N GLY A 298 -3.26 -12.01 20.55
CA GLY A 298 -3.90 -12.20 21.86
C GLY A 298 -4.67 -13.52 21.99
N HIS A 299 -5.42 -13.91 20.95
CA HIS A 299 -6.09 -15.20 20.91
C HIS A 299 -5.12 -16.36 20.66
N TYR A 300 -4.10 -16.16 19.82
CA TYR A 300 -3.08 -17.18 19.56
C TYR A 300 -2.30 -17.55 20.84
N PHE A 301 -1.95 -16.57 21.67
CA PHE A 301 -1.23 -16.74 22.94
C PHE A 301 -1.93 -17.63 23.97
N LYS A 302 -3.25 -17.81 23.86
CA LYS A 302 -4.01 -18.71 24.73
C LYS A 302 -3.65 -20.19 24.50
N PHE A 303 -3.07 -20.50 23.35
CA PHE A 303 -2.85 -21.88 22.91
C PHE A 303 -1.38 -22.15 22.58
N GLU A 304 -0.68 -21.21 21.95
CA GLU A 304 0.67 -21.39 21.43
C GLU A 304 1.55 -20.16 21.68
N ARG A 305 2.87 -20.34 21.65
CA ARG A 305 3.86 -19.25 21.77
C ARG A 305 4.28 -18.79 20.38
N LEU A 306 4.50 -17.47 20.23
CA LEU A 306 5.10 -16.92 19.00
C LEU A 306 6.56 -17.37 18.87
N PRO A 307 7.10 -17.46 17.64
CA PRO A 307 8.53 -17.67 17.43
C PRO A 307 9.34 -16.50 17.99
N GLN A 308 10.63 -16.74 18.18
CA GLN A 308 11.57 -15.71 18.60
C GLN A 308 11.98 -14.83 17.41
N PHE A 309 11.76 -13.52 17.53
CA PHE A 309 12.12 -12.51 16.55
C PHE A 309 13.48 -11.88 16.90
N TYR A 310 14.56 -12.65 16.75
CA TYR A 310 15.91 -12.23 17.16
C TYR A 310 16.44 -11.01 16.40
N TYR A 311 16.00 -10.78 15.18
CA TYR A 311 16.44 -9.66 14.34
C TYR A 311 15.61 -8.39 14.55
N LEU A 312 14.48 -8.48 15.26
CA LEU A 312 13.56 -7.37 15.42
C LEU A 312 14.15 -6.32 16.36
N SER A 313 14.50 -5.17 15.80
CA SER A 313 15.07 -4.03 16.53
C SER A 313 14.07 -2.91 16.78
N ARG A 314 13.04 -2.80 15.92
CA ARG A 314 12.05 -1.73 15.96
C ARG A 314 10.64 -2.28 15.82
N LEU A 315 9.79 -2.04 16.82
CA LEU A 315 8.36 -2.36 16.79
C LEU A 315 7.54 -1.08 16.81
N VAL A 316 6.56 -0.98 15.91
CA VAL A 316 5.52 0.05 15.91
C VAL A 316 4.17 -0.63 16.05
N ALA A 317 3.49 -0.43 17.17
CA ALA A 317 2.23 -1.12 17.45
C ALA A 317 1.08 -0.12 17.62
N ARG A 318 0.01 -0.29 16.84
CA ARG A 318 -1.28 0.35 17.14
C ARG A 318 -2.12 -0.63 17.96
N VAL A 319 -2.38 -0.30 19.21
CA VAL A 319 -2.93 -1.22 20.21
C VAL A 319 -4.21 -0.66 20.79
N ASN A 320 -5.22 -1.50 20.92
CA ASN A 320 -6.40 -1.14 21.71
C ASN A 320 -6.10 -1.34 23.19
N VAL A 321 -6.51 -0.40 24.04
CA VAL A 321 -6.17 -0.41 25.48
C VAL A 321 -6.58 -1.71 26.17
N SER A 322 -7.70 -2.32 25.77
CA SER A 322 -8.17 -3.62 26.29
C SER A 322 -7.22 -4.80 26.04
N ASP A 323 -6.36 -4.66 25.04
CA ASP A 323 -5.45 -5.72 24.57
C ASP A 323 -4.02 -5.55 25.10
N LEU A 324 -3.75 -4.49 25.87
CA LEU A 324 -2.43 -4.22 26.48
C LEU A 324 -1.95 -5.33 27.41
N LYS A 325 -2.86 -6.14 27.97
CA LYS A 325 -2.50 -7.32 28.77
C LYS A 325 -1.62 -8.33 28.04
N TRP A 326 -1.65 -8.35 26.70
CA TRP A 326 -0.84 -9.24 25.87
C TRP A 326 0.56 -8.69 25.54
N LEU A 327 0.81 -7.41 25.86
CA LEU A 327 2.06 -6.74 25.53
C LEU A 327 3.30 -7.45 26.10
N PRO A 328 3.36 -7.86 27.39
CA PRO A 328 4.52 -8.58 27.91
C PRO A 328 4.80 -9.89 27.15
N THR A 329 3.73 -10.61 26.79
CA THR A 329 3.83 -11.87 26.03
C THR A 329 4.36 -11.66 24.63
N PHE A 330 3.96 -10.57 23.96
CA PHE A 330 4.51 -10.23 22.65
C PHE A 330 5.99 -9.82 22.76
N LEU A 331 6.33 -8.97 23.74
CA LEU A 331 7.71 -8.51 23.96
C LEU A 331 8.65 -9.64 24.36
N GLN A 332 8.18 -10.67 25.07
CA GLN A 332 8.96 -11.87 25.39
C GLN A 332 9.45 -12.65 24.15
N SER A 333 8.78 -12.48 23.01
CA SER A 333 9.21 -13.04 21.73
C SER A 333 10.18 -12.14 20.96
N CYS A 334 10.55 -10.97 21.50
CA CYS A 334 11.34 -9.94 20.83
C CYS A 334 12.60 -9.60 21.65
N PRO A 335 13.58 -10.51 21.80
CA PRO A 335 14.64 -10.37 22.79
C PRO A 335 15.59 -9.18 22.55
N ASN A 336 15.77 -8.76 21.28
CA ASN A 336 16.73 -7.73 20.87
C ASN A 336 16.09 -6.39 20.47
N ILE A 337 14.83 -6.15 20.85
CA ILE A 337 14.13 -4.92 20.51
C ILE A 337 14.79 -3.71 21.19
N LYS A 338 15.07 -2.67 20.42
CA LYS A 338 15.67 -1.41 20.90
C LYS A 338 14.67 -0.26 20.97
N PHE A 339 13.74 -0.22 20.02
CA PHE A 339 12.77 0.85 19.89
C PHE A 339 11.35 0.30 19.84
N LEU A 340 10.48 0.81 20.72
CA LEU A 340 9.06 0.51 20.76
C LEU A 340 8.26 1.80 20.60
N ALA A 341 7.51 1.93 19.50
CA ALA A 341 6.47 2.95 19.37
C ALA A 341 5.09 2.34 19.55
N MET A 342 4.22 3.02 20.30
CA MET A 342 2.84 2.59 20.51
C MET A 342 1.86 3.73 20.22
N SER A 343 0.78 3.40 19.54
CA SER A 343 -0.38 4.28 19.36
C SER A 343 -1.60 3.60 20.00
N LEU A 344 -2.12 4.18 21.08
CA LEU A 344 -3.24 3.64 21.83
C LEU A 344 -4.57 4.11 21.23
N VAL A 345 -5.55 3.21 21.16
CA VAL A 345 -6.93 3.51 20.76
C VAL A 345 -7.93 2.93 21.77
N TYR A 346 -9.11 3.53 21.87
CA TYR A 346 -10.19 3.10 22.75
C TYR A 346 -11.35 2.54 21.94
N MET A 347 -11.28 1.27 21.55
CA MET A 347 -12.29 0.63 20.70
C MET A 347 -12.96 -0.53 21.44
N GLY A 348 -14.28 -0.64 21.40
CA GLY A 348 -15.02 -1.82 21.87
C GLY A 348 -16.32 -2.02 21.10
N GLY A 349 -16.61 -3.27 20.72
CA GLY A 349 -17.83 -3.62 19.97
C GLY A 349 -18.03 -2.87 18.64
N GLY A 350 -16.96 -2.34 18.02
CA GLY A 350 -17.06 -1.53 16.81
C GLY A 350 -17.36 -0.04 17.05
N LYS A 351 -17.40 0.43 18.31
CA LYS A 351 -17.57 1.83 18.70
C LYS A 351 -16.43 2.30 19.59
N GLU A 352 -16.26 3.62 19.71
CA GLU A 352 -15.33 4.22 20.67
C GLU A 352 -15.87 3.96 22.09
N VAL A 353 -15.09 3.30 22.94
CA VAL A 353 -15.48 2.99 24.32
C VAL A 353 -14.95 4.09 25.26
N ARG A 354 -15.72 4.40 26.31
CA ARG A 354 -15.27 5.36 27.31
C ARG A 354 -14.03 4.82 28.03
N PRO A 355 -12.98 5.64 28.23
CA PRO A 355 -11.74 5.18 28.86
C PRO A 355 -11.89 4.54 30.25
N GLU A 356 -12.96 4.90 30.96
CA GLU A 356 -13.34 4.46 32.32
C GLU A 356 -13.76 2.98 32.38
N GLU A 357 -14.10 2.33 31.26
CA GLU A 357 -14.59 0.94 31.26
C GLU A 357 -13.48 -0.11 31.12
N VAL A 358 -12.22 0.30 30.88
CA VAL A 358 -11.10 -0.61 30.53
C VAL A 358 -10.12 -0.85 31.71
N GLU A 359 -10.59 -0.62 32.95
CA GLU A 359 -9.73 -0.38 34.12
C GLU A 359 -9.02 -1.62 34.72
N HIS A 360 -9.36 -2.83 34.28
CA HIS A 360 -8.95 -4.06 34.97
C HIS A 360 -8.02 -4.94 34.14
N PHE A 361 -6.82 -4.46 33.86
CA PHE A 361 -5.71 -5.33 33.51
C PHE A 361 -4.47 -5.07 34.39
N SER A 362 -3.65 -6.12 34.52
CA SER A 362 -2.33 -6.10 35.11
C SER A 362 -1.33 -6.68 34.11
N PHE A 363 -0.09 -6.23 34.17
CA PHE A 363 1.00 -6.87 33.46
C PHE A 363 1.44 -8.10 34.25
N SER A 364 1.45 -9.26 33.61
CA SER A 364 1.70 -10.54 34.26
C SER A 364 3.17 -10.74 34.65
N TYR A 365 4.10 -10.15 33.91
CA TYR A 365 5.54 -10.23 34.15
C TYR A 365 6.31 -9.16 33.35
N VAL A 366 7.63 -9.12 33.57
CA VAL A 366 8.57 -8.26 32.83
C VAL A 366 9.34 -9.12 31.84
N PRO A 367 9.29 -8.83 30.53
CA PRO A 367 10.03 -9.58 29.53
C PRO A 367 11.51 -9.21 29.60
N GLU A 368 12.36 -10.15 29.19
CA GLU A 368 13.81 -10.00 29.21
C GLU A 368 14.29 -8.77 28.43
N CYS A 369 13.66 -8.46 27.31
CA CYS A 369 14.02 -7.31 26.49
C CYS A 369 13.88 -5.97 27.22
N SER A 370 12.92 -5.83 28.14
CA SER A 370 12.79 -4.62 28.96
C SER A 370 14.01 -4.43 29.86
N LEU A 371 14.67 -5.52 30.25
CA LEU A 371 15.85 -5.51 31.11
C LEU A 371 17.15 -5.31 30.30
N SER A 372 17.23 -5.88 29.09
CA SER A 372 18.51 -6.06 28.39
C SER A 372 18.69 -5.28 27.08
N SER A 373 17.60 -4.88 26.39
CA SER A 373 17.69 -4.35 25.01
C SER A 373 16.86 -3.10 24.74
N LEU A 374 15.78 -2.85 25.48
CA LEU A 374 14.86 -1.74 25.21
C LEU A 374 15.44 -0.38 25.60
N GLU A 375 15.87 0.40 24.60
CA GLU A 375 16.51 1.70 24.77
C GLU A 375 15.52 2.88 24.70
N SER A 376 14.45 2.76 23.90
CA SER A 376 13.53 3.87 23.63
C SER A 376 12.08 3.40 23.52
N VAL A 377 11.18 4.13 24.18
CA VAL A 377 9.72 3.95 24.07
C VAL A 377 9.08 5.27 23.65
N ASP A 378 8.21 5.23 22.64
CA ASP A 378 7.50 6.40 22.08
C ASP A 378 5.98 6.13 22.10
N ILE A 379 5.26 6.76 23.01
CA ILE A 379 3.79 6.70 23.07
C ILE A 379 3.25 7.85 22.22
N GLN A 380 2.83 7.52 21.01
CA GLN A 380 2.46 8.45 19.95
C GLN A 380 1.02 8.96 20.05
N SER A 381 0.16 8.28 20.81
CA SER A 381 -1.19 8.73 21.11
C SER A 381 -1.16 9.72 22.28
N SER A 382 -1.92 10.80 22.17
CA SER A 382 -2.03 11.79 23.24
C SER A 382 -2.58 11.15 24.52
N ILE A 383 -1.80 11.21 25.60
CA ILE A 383 -2.17 10.63 26.90
C ILE A 383 -3.22 11.49 27.58
N ARG A 384 -4.32 10.88 28.01
CA ARG A 384 -5.43 11.52 28.72
C ARG A 384 -5.31 11.41 30.24
N GLY A 385 -4.35 10.63 30.73
CA GLY A 385 -4.11 10.39 32.15
C GLY A 385 -4.98 9.27 32.72
N THR A 386 -5.44 8.35 31.86
CA THR A 386 -6.31 7.26 32.33
C THR A 386 -5.49 6.24 33.12
N VAL A 387 -6.16 5.49 34.01
CA VAL A 387 -5.50 4.47 34.82
C VAL A 387 -4.70 3.49 33.97
N ALA A 388 -5.24 3.08 32.81
CA ALA A 388 -4.58 2.17 31.87
C ALA A 388 -3.33 2.78 31.22
N GLU A 389 -3.39 4.03 30.75
CA GLU A 389 -2.26 4.74 30.16
C GLU A 389 -1.14 4.92 31.19
N MET A 390 -1.50 5.37 32.40
CA MET A 390 -0.54 5.60 33.48
C MET A 390 0.07 4.29 33.99
N LYS A 391 -0.69 3.19 34.00
CA LYS A 391 -0.15 1.84 34.27
C LYS A 391 0.89 1.43 33.22
N LEU A 392 0.64 1.68 31.93
CA LEU A 392 1.60 1.39 30.86
C LEU A 392 2.88 2.21 31.02
N VAL A 393 2.76 3.50 31.34
CA VAL A 393 3.91 4.37 31.59
C VAL A 393 4.71 3.89 32.80
N ARG A 394 4.05 3.61 33.93
CA ARG A 394 4.69 3.03 35.12
C ARG A 394 5.42 1.74 34.79
N TYR A 395 4.78 0.85 34.04
CA TYR A 395 5.37 -0.41 33.64
C TYR A 395 6.74 -0.25 32.97
N PHE A 396 6.89 0.68 32.02
CA PHE A 396 8.19 0.88 31.38
C PHE A 396 9.20 1.58 32.29
N LEU A 397 8.80 2.61 33.03
CA LEU A 397 9.71 3.36 33.91
C LEU A 397 10.25 2.50 35.06
N GLU A 398 9.40 1.68 35.67
CA GLU A 398 9.73 0.88 36.85
C GLU A 398 10.46 -0.42 36.49
N ASN A 399 10.32 -0.92 35.25
CA ASN A 399 10.87 -2.23 34.88
C ASN A 399 12.04 -2.15 33.91
N SER A 400 12.21 -1.07 33.15
CA SER A 400 13.24 -1.02 32.10
C SER A 400 14.58 -0.49 32.64
N ILE A 401 15.63 -1.31 32.58
CA ILE A 401 16.93 -1.01 33.21
C ILE A 401 17.79 -0.09 32.34
N ILE A 402 17.77 -0.27 31.02
CA ILE A 402 18.63 0.48 30.09
C ILE A 402 17.87 1.51 29.25
N LEU A 403 16.62 1.79 29.61
CA LEU A 403 15.77 2.75 28.91
C LEU A 403 16.41 4.15 28.97
N LYS A 404 16.67 4.74 27.81
CA LYS A 404 17.27 6.07 27.66
C LYS A 404 16.20 7.13 27.50
N THR A 405 15.14 6.84 26.75
CA THR A 405 14.11 7.83 26.41
C THR A 405 12.72 7.21 26.47
N LEU A 406 11.81 7.87 27.20
CA LEU A 406 10.37 7.65 27.11
C LEU A 406 9.73 8.92 26.57
N THR A 407 9.18 8.87 25.36
CA THR A 407 8.49 10.02 24.76
C THR A 407 6.98 9.86 24.88
N LEU A 408 6.31 10.93 25.30
CA LEU A 408 4.87 11.01 25.50
C LEU A 408 4.33 12.22 24.73
N ASP A 409 3.13 12.10 24.16
CA ASP A 409 2.38 13.22 23.58
C ASP A 409 1.32 13.68 24.61
N LEU A 410 1.37 14.95 25.03
CA LEU A 410 0.36 15.54 25.91
C LEU A 410 -0.34 16.67 25.15
N LYS A 411 -1.56 16.43 24.67
CA LYS A 411 -2.38 17.51 24.12
C LYS A 411 -2.92 18.38 25.25
N TYR A 412 -2.61 19.67 25.19
CA TYR A 412 -3.14 20.75 26.05
C TYR A 412 -4.59 20.50 26.47
N ARG A 413 -4.76 20.02 27.71
CA ARG A 413 -6.04 19.86 28.40
C ARG A 413 -5.85 20.27 29.86
N GLU A 414 -6.95 20.61 30.52
CA GLU A 414 -7.01 21.13 31.90
C GLU A 414 -6.26 20.28 32.95
N ASN A 415 -5.96 19.01 32.66
CA ASN A 415 -5.31 18.06 33.57
C ASN A 415 -3.81 17.80 33.30
N GLU A 416 -3.18 18.53 32.37
CA GLU A 416 -1.77 18.31 31.99
C GLU A 416 -0.82 18.40 33.19
N TYR A 417 -1.00 19.40 34.05
CA TYR A 417 -0.18 19.58 35.25
C TYR A 417 -0.28 18.41 36.23
N ALA A 418 -1.47 17.84 36.40
CA ALA A 418 -1.70 16.69 37.28
C ALA A 418 -0.98 15.45 36.75
N ILE A 419 -1.06 15.20 35.44
CA ILE A 419 -0.37 14.10 34.76
C ILE A 419 1.15 14.28 34.87
N LEU A 420 1.67 15.48 34.60
CA LEU A 420 3.10 15.77 34.72
C LEU A 420 3.61 15.56 36.15
N LYS A 421 2.87 16.02 37.16
CA LYS A 421 3.21 15.81 38.57
C LYS A 421 3.23 14.33 38.91
N GLU A 422 2.29 13.54 38.41
CA GLU A 422 2.28 12.10 38.58
C GLU A 422 3.49 11.44 37.89
N LEU A 423 3.79 11.81 36.65
CA LEU A 423 4.93 11.29 35.88
C LEU A 423 6.29 11.54 36.57
N LEU A 424 6.45 12.70 37.21
CA LEU A 424 7.67 13.04 37.95
C LEU A 424 7.86 12.17 39.20
N ASN A 425 6.77 11.67 39.78
CA ASN A 425 6.80 10.85 41.00
C ASN A 425 6.97 9.35 40.73
N ILE A 426 6.91 8.91 39.46
CA ILE A 426 7.10 7.50 39.11
C ILE A 426 8.57 7.12 39.29
N PRO A 427 8.89 6.09 40.09
CA PRO A 427 10.26 5.64 40.26
C PRO A 427 10.80 5.11 38.92
N ARG A 428 12.04 5.51 38.60
CA ARG A 428 12.72 5.11 37.37
C ARG A 428 13.78 4.07 37.70
N ARG A 429 13.72 2.93 37.04
CA ARG A 429 14.72 1.88 37.19
C ARG A 429 16.00 2.19 36.42
N SER A 430 15.87 2.80 35.24
CA SER A 430 17.00 3.37 34.51
C SER A 430 17.33 4.76 35.03
N ILE A 431 18.57 4.94 35.50
CA ILE A 431 19.11 6.25 35.92
C ILE A 431 19.31 7.22 34.75
N THR A 432 19.40 6.70 33.51
CA THR A 432 19.64 7.49 32.31
C THR A 432 18.35 7.89 31.58
N CYS A 433 17.21 7.38 32.04
CA CYS A 433 15.93 7.59 31.37
C CYS A 433 15.47 9.05 31.45
N GLN A 434 15.31 9.66 30.29
CA GLN A 434 14.67 10.95 30.10
C GLN A 434 13.22 10.76 29.66
N VAL A 435 12.28 11.40 30.36
CA VAL A 435 10.88 11.47 29.96
C VAL A 435 10.69 12.76 29.16
N LEU A 436 10.42 12.62 27.86
CA LEU A 436 10.21 13.74 26.93
C LEU A 436 8.71 13.88 26.66
N VAL A 437 8.20 15.10 26.77
CA VAL A 437 6.79 15.43 26.50
C VAL A 437 6.76 16.33 25.27
N ARG A 438 5.95 15.95 24.27
CA ARG A 438 5.72 16.72 23.04
C ARG A 438 4.49 17.60 23.14
#